data_AF-A0A0M0LH34-F1
#
_entry.id   AF-A0A0M0LH34-F1
#
_cell.length_a   1.000
_cell.length_b   1.000
_cell.length_c   1.000
_cell.angle_alpha   90.00
_cell.angle_beta   90.00
_cell.angle_gamma   90.00
#
_symmetry.space_group_name_H-M   'P 1'
#
loop_
_entity.id
_entity.type
_entity.pdbx_description
1 polymer ?
#
loop_
_entity_poly.entity_id
_entity_poly.type
_entity_poly.pdbx_seq_one_letter_code
_entity_poly.pdbx_strand_id
1 'polypeptide(L)'
;MRQLAMIGTSFLVIILTWGVFFPYLPGKVAMHFDAAGNPDQYGSKLFVMSMFLVLSFVLLSMTYLFVLYDRKNVHKRKINRPISIFFILFTWSLNSLFLLNTQDEQVRVEKLLFVIIGLFFIIIGNYMPTIKQNSSIGIRTKEALESKIVWNKTQRFGGFVFIVLGFLIACFVFVDGITAVYSSIISLTLSLVIITLYSKKQKEA
;
A
#
# COMPACT_ATOMS: atom_id res chain seq x y z
N MET A 1 -12.12 0.73 21.19
CA MET A 1 -13.52 0.61 20.71
C MET A 1 -13.79 1.50 19.48
N ARG A 2 -13.67 2.83 19.54
CA ARG A 2 -13.96 3.70 18.36
C ARG A 2 -13.19 3.36 17.07
N GLN A 3 -11.89 3.07 17.14
CA GLN A 3 -11.10 2.70 15.95
C GLN A 3 -11.45 1.32 15.39
N LEU A 4 -11.79 0.36 16.26
CA LEU A 4 -12.24 -0.97 15.83
C LEU A 4 -13.61 -0.89 15.14
N ALA A 5 -14.51 -0.07 15.67
CA ALA A 5 -15.78 0.23 15.02
C ALA A 5 -15.56 0.90 13.66
N MET A 6 -14.60 1.83 13.54
CA MET A 6 -14.25 2.47 12.27
C MET A 6 -13.71 1.46 11.24
N ILE A 7 -12.83 0.54 11.64
CA ILE A 7 -12.32 -0.51 10.76
C ILE A 7 -13.44 -1.46 10.33
N GLY A 8 -14.25 -1.93 11.28
CA GLY A 8 -15.37 -2.84 11.00
C GLY A 8 -16.41 -2.21 10.09
N THR A 9 -16.79 -0.94 10.34
CA THR A 9 -17.69 -0.19 9.46
C THR A 9 -17.07 0.02 8.07
N SER A 10 -15.78 0.34 7.98
CA SER A 10 -15.10 0.50 6.69
C SER A 10 -15.07 -0.79 5.87
N PHE A 11 -14.85 -1.94 6.53
CA PHE A 11 -14.86 -3.24 5.87
C PHE A 11 -16.28 -3.63 5.44
N LEU A 12 -17.28 -3.36 6.27
CA LEU A 12 -18.68 -3.58 5.93
C LEU A 12 -19.11 -2.76 4.72
N VAL A 13 -18.70 -1.48 4.65
CA VAL A 13 -18.95 -0.63 3.47
C VAL A 13 -18.34 -1.25 2.21
N ILE A 14 -17.11 -1.78 2.27
CA ILE A 14 -16.49 -2.44 1.12
C ILE A 14 -17.29 -3.67 0.68
N ILE A 15 -17.73 -4.51 1.63
CA ILE A 15 -18.56 -5.68 1.32
C ILE A 15 -19.87 -5.27 0.65
N LEU A 16 -20.54 -4.24 1.18
CA LEU A 16 -21.78 -3.72 0.59
C LEU A 16 -21.55 -3.16 -0.82
N THR A 17 -20.47 -2.39 -1.02
CA THR A 17 -20.10 -1.89 -2.35
C THR A 17 -19.91 -3.04 -3.33
N TRP A 18 -19.11 -4.05 -2.98
CA TRP A 18 -18.97 -5.23 -3.84
C TRP A 18 -20.30 -5.94 -4.09
N GLY A 19 -21.15 -6.11 -3.07
CA GLY A 19 -22.47 -6.72 -3.22
C GLY A 19 -23.39 -5.97 -4.18
N VAL A 20 -23.38 -4.64 -4.14
CA VAL A 20 -24.17 -3.78 -5.05
C VAL A 20 -23.65 -3.87 -6.49
N PHE A 21 -22.34 -3.91 -6.69
CA PHE A 21 -21.74 -3.95 -8.03
C PHE A 21 -21.62 -5.37 -8.62
N PHE A 22 -21.74 -6.42 -7.81
CA PHE A 22 -21.59 -7.82 -8.22
C PHE A 22 -22.51 -8.27 -9.37
N PRO A 23 -23.78 -7.82 -9.46
CA PRO A 23 -24.65 -8.16 -10.58
C PRO A 23 -24.20 -7.53 -11.91
N TYR A 24 -23.55 -6.37 -11.85
CA TYR A 24 -23.08 -5.61 -13.01
C TYR A 24 -21.70 -6.04 -13.51
N LEU A 25 -21.01 -6.92 -12.78
CA LEU A 25 -19.72 -7.47 -13.20
C LEU A 25 -19.92 -8.58 -14.25
N PRO A 26 -19.10 -8.60 -15.31
CA PRO A 26 -19.11 -9.69 -16.28
C PRO A 26 -18.76 -11.02 -15.61
N GLY A 27 -19.19 -12.15 -16.20
CA GLY A 27 -18.93 -13.47 -15.63
C GLY A 27 -17.43 -13.78 -15.46
N LYS A 28 -16.60 -13.23 -16.36
CA LYS A 28 -15.15 -13.24 -16.31
C LYS A 28 -14.63 -11.80 -16.32
N VAL A 29 -13.69 -11.50 -15.43
CA VAL A 29 -13.08 -10.18 -15.26
C VAL A 29 -11.58 -10.30 -15.55
N ALA A 30 -11.03 -9.36 -16.32
CA ALA A 30 -9.60 -9.28 -16.57
C ALA A 30 -8.81 -9.13 -15.26
N MET A 31 -7.73 -9.90 -15.12
CA MET A 31 -6.85 -9.87 -13.94
C MET A 31 -5.40 -9.53 -14.29
N HIS A 32 -4.99 -9.78 -15.53
CA HIS A 32 -3.68 -9.45 -16.05
C HIS A 32 -3.84 -8.87 -17.46
N PHE A 33 -2.92 -7.98 -17.82
CA PHE A 33 -2.86 -7.34 -19.11
C PHE A 33 -1.45 -7.54 -19.68
N ASP A 34 -1.37 -7.84 -20.97
CA ASP A 34 -0.12 -8.04 -21.68
C ASP A 34 0.65 -6.73 -21.90
N ALA A 35 1.78 -6.82 -22.59
CA ALA A 35 2.63 -5.66 -22.89
C ALA A 35 1.92 -4.57 -23.71
N ALA A 36 0.92 -4.95 -24.49
CA ALA A 36 0.12 -4.07 -25.34
C ALA A 36 -1.14 -3.55 -24.63
N GLY A 37 -1.36 -3.93 -23.36
CA GLY A 37 -2.54 -3.54 -22.59
C GLY A 37 -3.78 -4.37 -22.89
N ASN A 38 -3.66 -5.48 -23.62
CA ASN A 38 -4.78 -6.39 -23.84
C ASN A 38 -4.91 -7.36 -22.66
N PRO A 39 -6.14 -7.67 -22.21
CA PRO A 39 -6.31 -8.64 -21.15
C PRO A 39 -6.00 -10.06 -21.65
N ASP A 40 -4.98 -10.67 -21.05
CA ASP A 40 -4.49 -12.02 -21.39
C ASP A 40 -4.83 -13.06 -20.31
N GLN A 41 -5.21 -12.63 -19.10
CA GLN A 41 -5.71 -13.51 -18.05
C GLN A 41 -7.02 -12.99 -17.43
N TYR A 42 -7.93 -13.92 -17.17
CA TYR A 42 -9.26 -13.64 -16.65
C TYR A 42 -9.57 -14.51 -15.43
N GLY A 43 -10.30 -13.95 -14.48
CA GLY A 43 -10.81 -14.65 -13.30
C GLY A 43 -12.34 -14.60 -13.24
N SER A 44 -12.94 -15.50 -12.46
CA SER A 44 -14.37 -15.39 -12.17
C SER A 44 -14.64 -14.15 -11.31
N LYS A 45 -15.80 -13.51 -11.48
CA LYS A 45 -16.15 -12.33 -10.66
C LYS A 45 -16.12 -12.61 -9.15
N LEU A 46 -16.43 -13.83 -8.72
CA LEU A 46 -16.35 -14.24 -7.31
C LEU A 46 -14.91 -14.34 -6.82
N PHE A 47 -14.01 -14.87 -7.66
CA PHE A 47 -12.58 -14.95 -7.33
C PHE A 47 -11.97 -13.56 -7.18
N VAL A 48 -12.25 -12.66 -8.12
CA VAL A 48 -11.77 -11.27 -8.10
C VAL A 48 -12.32 -10.53 -6.87
N MET A 49 -13.62 -10.62 -6.60
CA MET A 49 -14.21 -10.05 -5.38
C MET A 49 -13.50 -10.57 -4.13
N SER A 50 -13.29 -11.89 -4.03
CA SER A 50 -12.62 -12.50 -2.88
C SER A 50 -11.19 -11.98 -2.69
N MET A 51 -10.43 -11.84 -3.79
CA MET A 51 -9.08 -11.28 -3.76
C MET A 51 -9.08 -9.85 -3.21
N PHE A 52 -9.99 -8.98 -3.69
CA PHE A 52 -10.09 -7.60 -3.23
C PHE A 52 -10.57 -7.50 -1.77
N LEU A 53 -11.46 -8.39 -1.33
CA LEU A 53 -11.89 -8.46 0.07
C LEU A 53 -10.74 -8.90 0.99
N VAL A 54 -9.94 -9.89 0.57
CA VAL A 54 -8.74 -10.31 1.32
C VAL A 54 -7.72 -9.19 1.38
N LEU A 55 -7.43 -8.52 0.27
CA LEU A 55 -6.53 -7.36 0.23
C LEU A 55 -7.02 -6.25 1.16
N SER A 56 -8.32 -5.95 1.12
CA SER A 56 -8.95 -4.93 1.97
C SER A 56 -8.85 -5.31 3.45
N PHE A 57 -9.06 -6.58 3.79
CA PHE A 57 -8.88 -7.08 5.15
C PHE A 57 -7.43 -6.90 5.64
N VAL A 58 -6.44 -7.22 4.80
CA VAL A 58 -5.02 -7.04 5.13
C VAL A 58 -4.68 -5.56 5.35
N LEU A 59 -5.06 -4.69 4.43
CA LEU A 59 -4.77 -3.25 4.51
C LEU A 59 -5.44 -2.61 5.74
N LEU A 60 -6.71 -2.93 6.00
CA LEU A 60 -7.42 -2.43 7.18
C LEU A 60 -6.89 -3.03 8.49
N SER A 61 -6.37 -4.26 8.47
CA SER A 61 -5.70 -4.87 9.63
C SER A 61 -4.39 -4.14 9.96
N MET A 62 -3.69 -3.57 8.98
CA MET A 62 -2.52 -2.73 9.24
C MET A 62 -2.88 -1.50 10.08
N THR A 63 -4.03 -0.88 9.81
CA THR A 63 -4.57 0.22 10.63
C THR A 63 -4.72 -0.18 12.10
N TYR A 64 -5.21 -1.40 12.35
CA TYR A 64 -5.33 -1.93 13.71
C TYR A 64 -3.97 -2.12 14.38
N LEU A 65 -2.95 -2.59 13.66
CA LEU A 65 -1.59 -2.74 14.20
C LEU A 65 -1.00 -1.39 14.64
N PHE A 66 -1.20 -0.32 13.86
CA PHE A 66 -0.77 1.03 14.24
C PHE A 66 -1.50 1.53 15.50
N VAL A 67 -2.79 1.21 15.67
CA VAL A 67 -3.56 1.55 16.87
C VAL A 67 -3.10 0.74 18.09
N LEU A 68 -2.79 -0.55 17.94
CA LEU A 68 -2.29 -1.37 19.05
C LEU A 68 -0.94 -0.87 19.58
N TYR A 69 -0.06 -0.45 18.68
CA TYR A 69 1.23 0.14 19.03
C TYR A 69 1.09 1.47 19.82
N ASP A 70 -0.10 2.07 19.80
CA ASP A 70 -0.45 3.35 20.41
C ASP A 70 -0.98 3.25 21.86
N ARG A 71 -1.33 2.05 22.38
CA ARG A 71 -2.13 1.94 23.62
C ARG A 71 -1.58 2.68 24.87
N LYS A 72 -0.30 3.06 24.91
CA LYS A 72 0.35 3.65 26.08
C LYS A 72 0.85 5.10 25.92
N ASN A 73 0.73 5.77 24.77
CA ASN A 73 1.34 7.10 24.56
C ASN A 73 0.41 8.13 23.88
N VAL A 74 -0.07 9.11 24.64
CA VAL A 74 -0.99 10.18 24.15
C VAL A 74 -0.39 10.99 22.99
N HIS A 75 0.93 11.17 22.95
CA HIS A 75 1.62 11.88 21.86
C HIS A 75 1.57 11.12 20.51
N LYS A 76 1.49 9.78 20.53
CA LYS A 76 1.45 8.95 19.32
C LYS A 76 0.06 8.96 18.66
N ARG A 77 -1.02 9.23 19.41
CA ARG A 77 -2.38 9.38 18.87
C ARG A 77 -2.51 10.42 17.76
N LYS A 78 -1.75 11.52 17.82
CA LYS A 78 -1.79 12.60 16.81
C LYS A 78 -1.23 12.16 15.46
N ILE A 79 -0.24 11.28 15.46
CA ILE A 79 0.44 10.75 14.26
C ILE A 79 -0.27 9.49 13.74
N ASN A 80 -0.84 8.67 14.64
CA ASN A 80 -1.47 7.39 14.27
C ASN A 80 -2.88 7.56 13.67
N ARG A 81 -3.60 8.64 14.00
CA ARG A 81 -4.92 8.92 13.44
C ARG A 81 -4.88 9.25 11.93
N PRO A 82 -4.05 10.17 11.43
CA PRO A 82 -4.00 10.47 10.00
C PRO A 82 -3.54 9.27 9.17
N ILE A 83 -2.57 8.48 9.64
CA ILE A 83 -2.16 7.27 8.91
C ILE A 83 -3.29 6.23 8.85
N SER A 84 -4.08 6.08 9.93
CA SER A 84 -5.23 5.18 9.97
C SER A 84 -6.31 5.58 8.96
N ILE A 85 -6.63 6.88 8.90
CA ILE A 85 -7.59 7.44 7.93
C ILE A 85 -7.06 7.25 6.51
N PHE A 86 -5.76 7.49 6.30
CA PHE A 86 -5.10 7.27 5.01
C PHE A 86 -5.27 5.82 4.51
N PHE A 87 -5.00 4.81 5.34
CA PHE A 87 -5.18 3.40 4.94
C PHE A 87 -6.62 3.06 4.59
N ILE A 88 -7.60 3.62 5.30
CA ILE A 88 -9.02 3.44 5.00
C ILE A 88 -9.35 4.04 3.63
N LEU A 89 -8.98 5.31 3.41
CA LEU A 89 -9.22 6.01 2.15
C LEU A 89 -8.49 5.35 0.97
N PHE A 90 -7.26 4.90 1.18
CA PHE A 90 -6.47 4.17 0.20
C PHE A 90 -7.16 2.85 -0.19
N THR A 91 -7.62 2.09 0.81
CA THR A 91 -8.33 0.83 0.56
C THR A 91 -9.63 1.06 -0.21
N TRP A 92 -10.40 2.07 0.16
CA TRP A 92 -11.63 2.44 -0.56
C TRP A 92 -11.31 2.86 -2.01
N SER A 93 -10.29 3.70 -2.21
CA SER A 93 -9.88 4.16 -3.53
C SER A 93 -9.49 3.00 -4.45
N LEU A 94 -8.74 2.00 -3.95
CA LEU A 94 -8.37 0.82 -4.73
C LEU A 94 -9.59 0.02 -5.19
N ASN A 95 -10.56 -0.22 -4.29
CA ASN A 95 -11.78 -0.96 -4.64
C ASN A 95 -12.64 -0.19 -5.64
N SER A 96 -12.84 1.12 -5.41
CA SER A 96 -13.62 1.97 -6.30
C SER A 96 -13.00 2.09 -7.69
N LEU A 97 -11.68 2.28 -7.77
CA LEU A 97 -10.98 2.35 -9.05
C LEU A 97 -11.08 1.05 -9.83
N PHE A 98 -10.92 -0.09 -9.16
CA PHE A 98 -11.08 -1.38 -9.82
C PHE A 98 -12.49 -1.55 -10.39
N LEU A 99 -13.53 -1.27 -9.60
CA LEU A 99 -14.91 -1.37 -10.07
C LEU A 99 -15.20 -0.40 -11.22
N LEU A 100 -14.67 0.83 -11.18
CA LEU A 100 -14.78 1.78 -12.29
C LEU A 100 -14.14 1.25 -13.58
N ASN A 101 -12.96 0.64 -13.48
CA ASN A 101 -12.26 0.03 -14.62
C ASN A 101 -13.08 -1.07 -15.31
N THR A 102 -13.97 -1.75 -14.57
CA THR A 102 -14.83 -2.80 -15.14
C THR A 102 -16.09 -2.27 -15.84
N GLN A 103 -16.44 -1.00 -15.62
CA GLN A 103 -17.67 -0.38 -16.15
C GLN A 103 -17.38 0.58 -17.31
N ASP A 104 -16.26 1.28 -17.26
CA ASP A 104 -15.91 2.31 -18.24
C ASP A 104 -14.41 2.21 -18.61
N GLU A 105 -14.15 1.68 -19.81
CA GLU A 105 -12.80 1.58 -20.37
C GLU A 105 -12.20 2.95 -20.74
N GLN A 106 -12.99 4.03 -20.77
CA GLN A 106 -12.46 5.37 -21.09
C GLN A 106 -11.69 5.99 -19.92
N VAL A 107 -11.95 5.53 -18.69
CA VAL A 107 -11.19 5.99 -17.52
C VAL A 107 -9.84 5.30 -17.52
N ARG A 108 -8.76 6.08 -17.64
CA ARG A 108 -7.37 5.58 -17.52
C ARG A 108 -7.04 5.24 -16.06
N VAL A 109 -7.67 4.19 -15.53
CA VAL A 109 -7.54 3.76 -14.13
C VAL A 109 -6.10 3.39 -13.79
N GLU A 110 -5.38 2.78 -14.73
CA GLU A 110 -3.95 2.49 -14.64
C GLU A 110 -3.11 3.71 -14.21
N LYS A 111 -3.38 4.90 -14.79
CA LYS A 111 -2.67 6.14 -14.50
C LYS A 111 -2.97 6.65 -13.09
N LEU A 112 -4.24 6.57 -12.67
CA LEU A 112 -4.66 6.93 -11.33
C LEU A 112 -4.07 5.99 -10.27
N LEU A 113 -3.95 4.69 -10.58
CA LEU A 113 -3.32 3.71 -9.69
C LEU A 113 -1.86 4.05 -9.41
N PHE A 114 -1.07 4.45 -10.42
CA PHE A 114 0.31 4.90 -10.20
C PHE A 114 0.39 6.08 -9.25
N VAL A 115 -0.49 7.08 -9.40
CA VAL A 115 -0.53 8.24 -8.49
C VAL A 115 -0.87 7.82 -7.07
N ILE A 116 -1.88 6.97 -6.89
CA ILE A 116 -2.32 6.50 -5.56
C ILE A 116 -1.26 5.63 -4.88
N ILE A 117 -0.60 4.73 -5.62
CA ILE A 117 0.50 3.92 -5.10
C ILE A 117 1.72 4.81 -4.77
N GLY A 118 2.02 5.82 -5.60
CA GLY A 118 3.07 6.79 -5.32
C GLY A 118 2.82 7.56 -4.03
N LEU A 119 1.60 8.08 -3.84
CA LEU A 119 1.18 8.75 -2.60
C LEU A 119 1.28 7.83 -1.39
N PHE A 120 0.94 6.54 -1.55
CA PHE A 120 1.13 5.54 -0.50
C PHE A 120 2.58 5.45 -0.04
N PHE A 121 3.53 5.32 -0.96
CA PHE A 121 4.95 5.27 -0.61
C PHE A 121 5.45 6.57 0.02
N ILE A 122 5.00 7.73 -0.45
CA ILE A 122 5.35 9.03 0.16
C ILE A 122 4.88 9.12 1.61
N ILE A 123 3.61 8.80 1.86
CA ILE A 123 3.01 8.90 3.19
C ILE A 123 3.62 7.87 4.15
N ILE A 124 3.81 6.64 3.70
CA ILE A 124 4.48 5.60 4.49
C ILE A 124 5.93 6.01 4.77
N GLY A 125 6.66 6.45 3.75
CA GLY A 125 8.04 6.91 3.89
C GLY A 125 8.19 8.05 4.90
N ASN A 126 7.26 9.00 4.91
CA ASN A 126 7.23 10.08 5.90
C ASN A 126 6.95 9.57 7.33
N TYR A 127 6.14 8.50 7.46
CA TYR A 127 5.80 7.90 8.74
C TYR A 127 6.92 7.04 9.33
N MET A 128 7.75 6.39 8.49
CA MET A 128 8.80 5.44 8.90
C MET A 128 9.71 5.91 10.04
N PRO A 129 10.27 7.14 10.04
CA PRO A 129 11.18 7.60 11.10
C PRO A 129 10.54 7.65 12.49
N THR A 130 9.21 7.66 12.58
CA THR A 130 8.46 7.71 13.86
C THR A 130 8.32 6.32 14.51
N ILE A 131 8.59 5.26 13.75
CA ILE A 131 8.47 3.87 14.21
C ILE A 131 9.67 3.54 15.11
N LYS A 132 9.42 3.19 16.37
CA LYS A 132 10.49 2.69 17.26
C LYS A 132 10.68 1.19 17.07
N GLN A 133 11.86 0.69 17.43
CA GLN A 133 12.23 -0.72 17.34
C GLN A 133 11.14 -1.63 17.93
N ASN A 134 10.70 -2.58 17.10
CA ASN A 134 9.64 -3.53 17.42
C ASN A 134 9.72 -4.73 16.45
N SER A 135 8.99 -5.80 16.74
CA SER A 135 8.99 -7.03 15.94
C SER A 135 7.97 -7.04 14.79
N SER A 136 7.05 -6.09 14.73
CA SER A 136 5.86 -6.13 13.86
C SER A 136 5.92 -5.20 12.63
N ILE A 137 6.36 -3.95 12.78
CA ILE A 137 6.23 -2.87 11.78
C ILE A 137 7.59 -2.18 11.55
N GLY A 138 7.90 -1.89 10.28
CA GLY A 138 9.09 -1.14 9.83
C GLY A 138 10.05 -2.01 9.03
N ILE A 139 11.21 -1.45 8.67
CA ILE A 139 12.31 -2.21 8.05
C ILE A 139 13.00 -3.06 9.11
N ARG A 140 12.87 -4.39 9.00
CA ARG A 140 13.31 -5.37 9.99
C ARG A 140 14.49 -6.20 9.50
N THR A 141 15.58 -5.54 9.16
CA THR A 141 16.86 -6.21 8.92
C THR A 141 17.40 -6.78 10.24
N LYS A 142 18.22 -7.85 10.19
CA LYS A 142 18.79 -8.47 11.40
C LYS A 142 19.53 -7.43 12.24
N GLU A 143 20.26 -6.55 11.56
CA GLU A 143 21.05 -5.48 12.13
C GLU A 143 20.19 -4.40 12.80
N ALA A 144 19.07 -4.02 12.19
CA ALA A 144 18.15 -3.05 12.78
C ALA A 144 17.44 -3.61 14.03
N LEU A 145 17.22 -4.93 14.09
CA LEU A 145 16.58 -5.57 15.24
C LEU A 145 17.52 -5.74 16.44
N GLU A 146 18.84 -5.70 16.24
CA GLU A 146 19.83 -5.83 17.31
C GLU A 146 20.16 -4.49 17.99
N SER A 147 20.06 -3.37 17.26
CA SER A 147 20.47 -2.05 17.77
C SER A 147 19.43 -0.96 17.50
N LYS A 148 19.02 -0.26 18.56
CA LYS A 148 18.10 0.89 18.48
C LYS A 148 18.66 2.05 17.64
N ILE A 149 19.99 2.21 17.64
CA ILE A 149 20.66 3.25 16.84
C ILE A 149 20.57 2.88 15.36
N VAL A 150 20.92 1.64 15.01
CA VAL A 150 20.81 1.11 13.64
C VAL A 150 19.36 1.16 13.18
N TRP A 151 18.41 0.76 14.03
CA TRP A 151 16.97 0.88 13.77
C TRP A 151 16.58 2.30 13.34
N ASN A 152 16.88 3.31 14.17
CA ASN A 152 16.46 4.69 13.89
C ASN A 152 17.09 5.22 12.60
N LYS A 153 18.37 4.90 12.35
CA LYS A 153 19.06 5.28 11.11
C LYS A 153 18.42 4.60 9.90
N THR A 154 18.12 3.31 9.98
CA THR A 154 17.50 2.53 8.90
C THR A 154 16.08 2.97 8.60
N GLN A 155 15.25 3.23 9.62
CA GLN A 155 13.90 3.76 9.39
C GLN A 155 13.93 5.16 8.76
N ARG A 156 14.85 6.04 9.21
CA ARG A 156 14.98 7.38 8.65
C ARG A 156 15.42 7.35 7.19
N PHE A 157 16.45 6.56 6.89
CA PHE A 157 16.95 6.41 5.53
C PHE A 157 15.93 5.74 4.62
N GLY A 158 15.35 4.62 5.05
CA GLY A 158 14.32 3.93 4.27
C GLY A 158 13.05 4.75 4.08
N GLY A 159 12.68 5.58 5.06
CA GLY A 159 11.62 6.57 4.90
C GLY A 159 11.89 7.56 3.78
N PHE A 160 13.11 8.12 3.72
CA PHE A 160 13.52 8.99 2.63
C PHE A 160 13.52 8.27 1.27
N VAL A 161 14.07 7.05 1.20
CA VAL A 161 14.08 6.23 -0.02
C VAL A 161 12.64 5.96 -0.51
N PHE A 162 11.70 5.65 0.40
CA PHE A 162 10.30 5.44 0.04
C PHE A 162 9.60 6.72 -0.44
N ILE A 163 9.94 7.88 0.10
CA ILE A 163 9.43 9.16 -0.42
C ILE A 163 9.90 9.35 -1.87
N VAL A 164 11.20 9.18 -2.14
CA VAL A 164 11.75 9.29 -3.50
C VAL A 164 11.10 8.26 -4.44
N LEU A 165 10.98 7.01 -4.00
CA LEU A 165 10.30 5.96 -4.76
C LEU A 165 8.85 6.33 -5.08
N GLY A 166 8.11 6.87 -4.11
CA GLY A 166 6.72 7.26 -4.32
C GLY A 166 6.56 8.40 -5.32
N PHE A 167 7.48 9.38 -5.31
CA PHE A 167 7.54 10.40 -6.36
C PHE A 167 7.86 9.80 -7.73
N LEU A 168 8.83 8.89 -7.83
CA LEU A 168 9.16 8.21 -9.08
C LEU A 168 7.98 7.41 -9.63
N ILE A 169 7.29 6.64 -8.78
CA ILE A 169 6.11 5.87 -9.16
C ILE A 169 4.98 6.79 -9.64
N ALA A 170 4.73 7.92 -8.95
CA ALA A 170 3.73 8.88 -9.39
C ALA A 170 4.07 9.50 -10.76
N CYS A 171 5.36 9.72 -11.05
CA CYS A 171 5.82 10.20 -12.35
C CYS A 171 5.66 9.16 -13.49
N PHE A 172 5.49 7.87 -13.18
CA PHE A 172 5.22 6.87 -14.23
C PHE A 172 3.83 7.01 -14.87
N VAL A 173 3.00 7.95 -14.42
CA VAL A 173 1.79 8.38 -15.13
C VAL A 173 2.07 8.87 -16.57
N PHE A 174 3.29 9.37 -16.81
CA PHE A 174 3.77 9.85 -18.11
C PHE A 174 4.39 8.73 -18.96
N VAL A 175 4.51 7.52 -18.42
CA VAL A 175 5.03 6.34 -19.11
C VAL A 175 3.84 5.44 -19.41
N ASP A 176 3.73 4.97 -20.65
CA ASP A 176 2.61 4.14 -21.07
C ASP A 176 2.93 2.64 -21.01
N GLY A 177 1.89 1.85 -20.80
CA GLY A 177 1.90 0.40 -20.88
C GLY A 177 2.81 -0.28 -19.86
N ILE A 178 3.31 -1.45 -20.25
CA ILE A 178 4.05 -2.35 -19.36
C ILE A 178 5.41 -1.79 -18.90
N THR A 179 5.96 -0.82 -19.63
CA THR A 179 7.20 -0.14 -19.28
C THR A 179 7.07 0.56 -17.93
N ALA A 180 5.93 1.19 -17.66
CA ALA A 180 5.64 1.83 -16.39
C ALA A 180 5.61 0.80 -15.24
N VAL A 181 4.98 -0.34 -15.49
CA VAL A 181 4.88 -1.44 -14.52
C VAL A 181 6.26 -1.99 -14.18
N TYR A 182 7.06 -2.39 -15.18
CA TYR A 182 8.42 -2.90 -14.92
C TYR A 182 9.32 -1.86 -14.27
N SER A 183 9.25 -0.61 -14.69
CA SER A 183 10.03 0.49 -14.08
C SER A 183 9.67 0.67 -12.60
N SER A 184 8.39 0.54 -12.24
CA SER A 184 7.94 0.60 -10.84
C SER A 184 8.46 -0.56 -10.00
N ILE A 185 8.43 -1.79 -10.53
CA ILE A 185 8.92 -3.00 -9.87
C ILE A 185 10.44 -2.94 -9.67
N ILE A 186 11.18 -2.52 -10.70
CA ILE A 186 12.64 -2.35 -10.63
C ILE A 186 13.00 -1.28 -9.60
N SER A 187 12.31 -0.13 -9.61
CA SER A 187 12.55 0.97 -8.66
C SER A 187 12.29 0.54 -7.21
N LEU A 188 11.21 -0.22 -6.97
CA LEU A 188 10.90 -0.78 -5.66
C LEU A 188 11.97 -1.78 -5.21
N THR A 189 12.36 -2.70 -6.09
CA THR A 189 13.38 -3.72 -5.78
C THR A 189 14.72 -3.07 -5.45
N LEU A 190 15.16 -2.11 -6.27
CA LEU A 190 16.38 -1.36 -6.04
C LEU A 190 16.33 -0.59 -4.71
N SER A 191 15.20 0.03 -4.41
CA SER A 191 14.97 0.74 -3.13
C SER A 191 15.15 -0.19 -1.93
N LEU A 192 14.57 -1.40 -1.97
CA LEU A 192 14.71 -2.40 -0.90
C LEU A 192 16.15 -2.88 -0.76
N VAL A 193 16.85 -3.13 -1.87
CA VAL A 193 18.28 -3.50 -1.86
C VAL A 193 19.12 -2.38 -1.24
N ILE A 194 18.92 -1.12 -1.65
CA ILE A 194 19.66 0.04 -1.11
C ILE A 194 19.45 0.17 0.40
N ILE A 195 18.21 0.00 0.88
CA ILE A 195 17.87 0.06 2.30
C ILE A 195 18.57 -1.05 3.10
N THR A 196 18.55 -2.29 2.60
CA THR A 196 19.19 -3.43 3.28
C THR A 196 20.71 -3.28 3.34
N LEU A 197 21.35 -2.86 2.25
CA LEU A 197 22.78 -2.58 2.21
C LEU A 197 23.18 -1.45 3.18
N TYR A 198 22.38 -0.38 3.23
CA TYR A 198 22.58 0.71 4.19
C TYR A 198 22.51 0.20 5.63
N SER A 199 21.51 -0.62 5.95
CA SER A 199 21.37 -1.17 7.30
C SER A 199 22.55 -2.05 7.70
N LYS A 200 23.10 -2.82 6.77
CA LYS A 200 24.29 -3.66 7.01
C LYS A 200 25.51 -2.80 7.30
N LYS A 201 25.76 -1.78 6.48
CA LYS A 201 26.87 -0.83 6.66
C LYS A 201 26.83 -0.11 8.02
N GLN A 202 25.64 0.16 8.56
CA GLN A 202 25.50 0.83 9.87
C GLN A 202 25.83 -0.08 11.07
N LYS A 203 25.93 -1.39 10.89
CA LYS A 203 26.41 -2.32 11.94
C LYS A 203 27.93 -2.39 12.00
N GLU A 204 28.59 -2.18 10.87
CA GLU A 204 30.04 -2.27 10.72
C GLU A 204 30.77 -0.97 11.14
N ALA A 205 30.04 0.11 11.39
CA ALA A 205 30.54 1.44 11.77
C ALA A 205 30.21 1.77 13.24
#